data_AF-A0A7C4QG49-F1
#
_entry.id   AF-A0A7C4QG49-F1
#
_cell.length_a   1.000
_cell.length_b   1.000
_cell.length_c   1.000
_cell.angle_alpha   90.00
_cell.angle_beta   90.00
_cell.angle_gamma   90.00
#
_symmetry.space_group_name_H-M   'P 1'
#
loop_
_entity.id
_entity.type
_entity.pdbx_description
1 polymer ?
#
loop_
_entity_poly.entity_id
_entity_poly.type
_entity_poly.pdbx_seq_one_letter_code
_entity_poly.pdbx_strand_id
1 'polypeptide(L)'
;MEKNEIDFFKLKEISNSKIDLKLDNGSNLKIVIPAQSRIKINFNAFCMDEGKLAPCINEPYIFSYEMLDMPMFFKIMLYLNTHPEVDSDFRQNLIWKLCKKIKFKDLSKSEQEFLFEIDEYADAEINNYKNIKYKEWNGLPEKHWPQEILPRKIPNSEVFAKFLQINGFFAAEVELYNPNNYVCDLFLLKTNPGQISGKFLNKDRQRLGMLYSGNTKFKIKTPLSIAGIRG
;
A
#
# COMPACT_ATOMS: atom_id res chain seq x y z
N MET A 1 14.23 32.91 -8.12
CA MET A 1 13.97 31.71 -7.29
C MET A 1 14.54 30.54 -8.06
N GLU A 2 15.79 30.18 -7.80
CA GLU A 2 16.43 29.03 -8.46
C GLU A 2 15.68 27.77 -8.06
N LYS A 3 15.15 27.04 -9.05
CA LYS A 3 14.74 25.65 -8.84
C LYS A 3 16.02 24.88 -8.60
N ASN A 4 16.39 24.66 -7.35
CA ASN A 4 17.36 23.63 -6.99
C ASN A 4 16.79 22.30 -7.50
N GLU A 5 17.26 21.88 -8.66
CA GLU A 5 16.91 20.61 -9.27
C GLU A 5 17.49 19.50 -8.37
N ILE A 6 16.63 18.68 -7.79
CA ILE A 6 17.07 17.60 -6.90
C ILE A 6 17.75 16.54 -7.77
N ASP A 7 19.06 16.39 -7.60
CA ASP A 7 19.83 15.35 -8.26
C ASP A 7 19.73 14.02 -7.48
N PHE A 8 18.67 13.26 -7.76
CA PHE A 8 18.41 11.97 -7.12
C PHE A 8 19.52 10.93 -7.34
N PHE A 9 20.36 11.10 -8.37
CA PHE A 9 21.44 10.16 -8.71
C PHE A 9 22.68 10.32 -7.84
N LYS A 10 22.80 11.44 -7.11
CA LYS A 10 23.88 11.67 -6.12
C LYS A 10 23.58 11.15 -4.72
N LEU A 11 22.37 10.65 -4.47
CA LEU A 11 21.98 10.12 -3.16
C LEU A 11 22.68 8.80 -2.85
N LYS A 12 23.10 8.64 -1.60
CA LYS A 12 23.77 7.41 -1.16
C LYS A 12 22.80 6.25 -1.13
N GLU A 13 23.08 5.19 -1.87
CA GLU A 13 22.32 3.95 -1.78
C GLU A 13 22.60 3.24 -0.45
N ILE A 14 21.53 2.88 0.26
CA ILE A 14 21.59 2.12 1.51
C ILE A 14 20.99 0.75 1.24
N SER A 15 21.76 -0.29 1.58
CA SER A 15 21.35 -1.69 1.41
C SER A 15 20.12 -2.06 2.27
N ASN A 16 19.24 -2.89 1.71
CA ASN A 16 17.97 -3.32 2.33
C ASN A 16 18.13 -3.93 3.74
N SER A 17 19.31 -4.46 4.07
CA SER A 17 19.64 -5.03 5.38
C SER A 17 19.65 -4.04 6.56
N LYS A 18 19.42 -2.75 6.32
CA LYS A 18 19.42 -1.69 7.34
C LYS A 18 18.08 -0.96 7.50
N ILE A 19 17.01 -1.47 6.90
CA ILE A 19 15.69 -0.83 6.96
C ILE A 19 14.97 -1.25 8.24
N ASP A 20 14.87 -0.32 9.19
CA ASP A 20 14.08 -0.45 10.41
C ASP A 20 12.59 -0.22 10.08
N LEU A 21 11.80 -1.29 10.08
CA LEU A 21 10.34 -1.19 10.15
C LEU A 21 9.87 -1.21 11.60
N LYS A 22 9.07 -0.21 11.96
CA LYS A 22 8.50 -0.07 13.31
C LYS A 22 6.99 0.04 13.22
N LEU A 23 6.29 -0.61 14.14
CA LEU A 23 4.88 -0.33 14.40
C LEU A 23 4.82 0.84 15.37
N ASP A 24 4.27 1.97 14.90
CA ASP A 24 3.98 3.11 15.78
C ASP A 24 2.63 2.86 16.47
N ASN A 25 2.66 2.77 17.80
CA ASN A 25 1.49 2.54 18.66
C ASN A 25 0.57 1.40 18.19
N GLY A 26 1.12 0.34 17.58
CA GLY A 26 0.38 -0.83 17.10
C GLY A 26 -0.53 -0.59 15.89
N SER A 27 -0.53 0.60 15.28
CA SER A 27 -1.51 0.99 14.27
C SER A 27 -0.93 1.47 12.95
N ASN A 28 0.33 1.92 12.91
CA ASN A 28 0.94 2.42 11.68
C ASN A 28 2.30 1.77 11.40
N LEU A 29 2.48 1.29 10.17
CA LEU A 29 3.75 0.74 9.70
C LEU A 29 4.67 1.88 9.24
N LYS A 30 5.81 2.03 9.90
CA LYS A 30 6.77 3.14 9.71
C LYS A 30 8.10 2.63 9.16
N ILE A 31 8.61 3.29 8.11
CA ILE A 31 9.97 3.16 7.57
C ILE A 31 10.77 4.41 7.98
N VAL A 32 12.01 4.22 8.43
CA VAL A 32 12.95 5.30 8.68
C VAL A 32 13.95 5.41 7.53
N ILE A 33 14.05 6.58 6.89
CA ILE A 33 14.89 6.82 5.72
C ILE A 33 15.98 7.83 6.07
N PRO A 34 17.27 7.43 6.08
CA PRO A 34 18.36 8.33 6.42
C PRO A 34 18.49 9.55 5.49
N ALA A 35 19.13 10.61 6.00
CA ALA A 35 19.42 11.81 5.22
C ALA A 35 20.22 11.48 3.94
N GLN A 36 19.98 12.25 2.87
CA GLN A 36 20.70 12.20 1.60
C GLN A 36 20.89 10.78 1.05
N SER A 37 19.83 9.97 1.13
CA SER A 37 19.89 8.55 0.82
C SER A 37 18.78 8.09 -0.10
N ARG A 38 19.01 6.92 -0.70
CA ARG A 38 17.97 6.13 -1.37
C ARG A 38 18.00 4.69 -0.87
N ILE A 39 16.83 4.07 -0.74
CA ILE A 39 16.66 2.68 -0.29
C ILE A 39 15.75 1.94 -1.25
N LYS A 40 16.03 0.67 -1.50
CA LYS A 40 15.17 -0.22 -2.28
C LYS A 40 14.31 -1.07 -1.34
N ILE A 41 13.06 -1.26 -1.71
CA ILE A 41 12.10 -2.03 -0.92
C ILE A 41 11.32 -2.94 -1.87
N ASN A 42 11.22 -4.21 -1.47
CA ASN A 42 10.35 -5.17 -2.13
C ASN A 42 9.00 -5.21 -1.43
N PHE A 43 7.95 -5.24 -2.24
CA PHE A 43 6.57 -5.38 -1.83
C PHE A 43 5.98 -6.61 -2.51
N ASN A 44 5.16 -7.35 -1.76
CA ASN A 44 4.18 -8.27 -2.32
C ASN A 44 3.09 -7.41 -2.95
N ALA A 45 2.88 -7.60 -4.23
CA ALA A 45 1.85 -6.91 -4.97
C ALA A 45 0.55 -7.71 -4.98
N PHE A 46 -0.55 -7.04 -5.29
CA PHE A 46 -1.82 -7.67 -5.65
C PHE A 46 -2.63 -6.74 -6.54
N CYS A 47 -3.58 -7.30 -7.27
CA CYS A 47 -4.43 -6.56 -8.20
C CYS A 47 -5.59 -5.90 -7.46
N MET A 48 -5.74 -4.59 -7.59
CA MET A 48 -6.85 -3.88 -6.95
C MET A 48 -8.09 -3.78 -7.86
N ASP A 49 -7.98 -4.17 -9.13
CA ASP A 49 -9.05 -4.07 -10.13
C ASP A 49 -9.38 -5.44 -10.70
N GLU A 50 -10.55 -5.99 -10.36
CA GLU A 50 -10.96 -7.33 -10.80
C GLU A 50 -11.05 -7.45 -12.33
N GLY A 51 -10.65 -8.60 -12.85
CA GLY A 51 -10.75 -8.93 -14.28
C GLY A 51 -9.72 -8.22 -15.15
N LYS A 52 -8.76 -7.53 -14.55
CA LYS A 52 -7.66 -6.90 -15.27
C LYS A 52 -6.48 -7.85 -15.48
N LEU A 53 -5.85 -7.74 -16.64
CA LEU A 53 -4.64 -8.50 -16.96
C LEU A 53 -3.46 -8.03 -16.12
N ALA A 54 -2.48 -8.90 -15.88
CA ALA A 54 -1.26 -8.46 -15.22
C ALA A 54 -0.53 -7.42 -16.09
N PRO A 55 0.06 -6.37 -15.49
CA PRO A 55 0.81 -5.37 -16.22
C PRO A 55 2.08 -5.96 -16.83
N CYS A 56 2.44 -5.49 -18.03
CA CYS A 56 3.73 -5.82 -18.62
C CYS A 56 4.88 -5.11 -17.90
N ILE A 57 6.03 -5.76 -17.77
CA ILE A 57 7.23 -5.21 -17.10
C ILE A 57 7.72 -3.89 -17.73
N ASN A 58 7.41 -3.65 -19.00
CA ASN A 58 7.86 -2.48 -19.75
C ASN A 58 6.83 -1.33 -19.80
N GLU A 59 5.68 -1.48 -19.13
CA GLU A 59 4.66 -0.44 -19.14
C GLU A 59 4.96 0.69 -18.15
N PRO A 60 4.79 1.96 -18.53
CA PRO A 60 4.99 3.06 -17.62
C PRO A 60 3.89 3.08 -16.55
N TYR A 61 4.34 3.16 -15.30
CA TYR A 61 3.49 3.28 -14.12
C TYR A 61 3.84 4.53 -13.34
N ILE A 62 2.90 4.99 -12.54
CA ILE A 62 3.09 6.11 -11.63
C ILE A 62 2.69 5.69 -10.23
N PHE A 63 3.39 6.26 -9.23
CA PHE A 63 2.92 6.15 -7.86
C PHE A 63 1.54 6.74 -7.72
N SER A 64 0.70 5.97 -7.08
CA SER A 64 -0.63 6.37 -6.66
C SER A 64 -0.76 6.15 -5.18
N TYR A 65 -1.60 6.96 -4.58
CA TYR A 65 -1.90 6.86 -3.17
C TYR A 65 -3.41 6.88 -3.08
N GLU A 66 -3.96 5.72 -3.43
CA GLU A 66 -5.39 5.52 -3.48
C GLU A 66 -5.81 4.57 -2.39
N MET A 67 -6.79 5.02 -1.63
CA MET A 67 -7.61 4.13 -0.86
C MET A 67 -8.64 3.50 -1.79
N LEU A 68 -8.75 2.17 -1.75
CA LEU A 68 -9.88 1.51 -2.39
C LEU A 68 -11.17 1.89 -1.66
N ASP A 69 -12.20 2.18 -2.43
CA ASP A 69 -13.55 2.29 -1.90
C ASP A 69 -13.99 0.89 -1.44
N MET A 70 -13.67 0.52 -0.21
CA MET A 70 -14.08 -0.73 0.44
C MET A 70 -14.23 -0.56 1.96
N PRO A 71 -15.14 -1.31 2.60
CA PRO A 71 -15.19 -1.38 4.05
C PRO A 71 -13.88 -1.91 4.64
N MET A 72 -13.56 -1.50 5.86
CA MET A 72 -12.43 -2.00 6.63
C MET A 72 -11.06 -1.89 5.95
N PHE A 73 -10.90 -1.05 4.91
CA PHE A 73 -9.68 -0.97 4.11
C PHE A 73 -8.40 -0.92 4.96
N PHE A 74 -8.31 0.02 5.90
CA PHE A 74 -7.12 0.17 6.74
C PHE A 74 -6.87 -1.02 7.67
N LYS A 75 -7.93 -1.57 8.27
CA LYS A 75 -7.84 -2.71 9.20
C LYS A 75 -7.34 -3.96 8.47
N ILE A 76 -7.93 -4.23 7.31
CA ILE A 76 -7.52 -5.35 6.44
C ILE A 76 -6.08 -5.16 5.97
N MET A 77 -5.73 -3.99 5.40
CA MET A 77 -4.36 -3.79 4.90
C MET A 77 -3.32 -3.86 6.02
N LEU A 78 -3.62 -3.35 7.21
CA LEU A 78 -2.74 -3.49 8.37
C LEU A 78 -2.55 -4.95 8.75
N TYR A 79 -3.65 -5.69 8.90
CA TYR A 79 -3.61 -7.11 9.26
C TYR A 79 -2.80 -7.92 8.23
N LEU A 80 -3.02 -7.70 6.94
CA LEU A 80 -2.30 -8.42 5.88
C LEU A 80 -0.80 -8.09 5.83
N ASN A 81 -0.40 -6.89 6.23
CA ASN A 81 1.02 -6.54 6.36
C ASN A 81 1.69 -7.23 7.56
N THR A 82 0.93 -7.59 8.60
CA THR A 82 1.47 -8.29 9.78
C THR A 82 1.29 -9.80 9.74
N HIS A 83 0.47 -10.32 8.81
CA HIS A 83 0.19 -11.74 8.61
C HIS A 83 0.49 -12.15 7.15
N PRO A 84 1.78 -12.18 6.74
CA PRO A 84 2.15 -12.51 5.37
C PRO A 84 1.76 -13.94 4.95
N GLU A 85 1.54 -14.84 5.92
CA GLU A 85 1.12 -16.24 5.75
C GLU A 85 -0.32 -16.42 5.24
N VAL A 86 -1.16 -15.39 5.31
CA VAL A 86 -2.51 -15.45 4.72
C VAL A 86 -2.37 -15.73 3.23
N ASP A 87 -3.20 -16.64 2.70
CA ASP A 87 -3.10 -17.06 1.31
C ASP A 87 -3.32 -15.90 0.31
N SER A 88 -2.55 -15.90 -0.79
CA SER A 88 -2.59 -14.83 -1.78
C SER A 88 -3.93 -14.74 -2.51
N ASP A 89 -4.48 -15.88 -2.92
CA ASP A 89 -5.72 -15.93 -3.68
C ASP A 89 -6.90 -15.59 -2.78
N PHE A 90 -6.87 -16.04 -1.52
CA PHE A 90 -7.85 -15.66 -0.51
C PHE A 90 -7.88 -14.14 -0.30
N ARG A 91 -6.72 -13.50 -0.05
CA ARG A 91 -6.61 -12.03 0.10
C ARG A 91 -7.18 -11.32 -1.11
N GLN A 92 -6.77 -11.75 -2.31
CA GLN A 92 -7.16 -11.13 -3.57
C GLN A 92 -8.68 -11.17 -3.78
N ASN A 93 -9.29 -12.34 -3.57
CA ASN A 93 -10.72 -12.53 -3.74
C ASN A 93 -11.54 -11.75 -2.71
N LEU A 94 -11.10 -11.73 -1.46
CA LEU A 94 -11.77 -10.97 -0.41
C LEU A 94 -11.79 -9.46 -0.73
N ILE A 95 -10.64 -8.90 -1.13
CA ILE A 95 -10.54 -7.48 -1.48
C ILE A 95 -11.49 -7.12 -2.63
N TRP A 96 -11.53 -7.94 -3.69
CA TRP A 96 -12.43 -7.71 -4.83
C TRP A 96 -13.90 -7.76 -4.44
N LYS A 97 -14.30 -8.75 -3.62
CA LYS A 97 -15.67 -8.85 -3.10
C LYS A 97 -16.07 -7.64 -2.26
N LEU A 98 -15.17 -7.16 -1.40
CA LEU A 98 -15.43 -5.98 -0.56
C LEU A 98 -15.49 -4.69 -1.39
N CYS A 99 -14.69 -4.57 -2.45
CA CYS A 99 -14.80 -3.46 -3.42
C CYS A 99 -16.16 -3.45 -4.13
N LYS A 100 -16.73 -4.62 -4.41
CA LYS A 100 -18.09 -4.80 -4.97
C LYS A 100 -19.22 -4.54 -3.97
N LYS A 101 -18.92 -4.18 -2.72
CA LYS A 101 -19.91 -3.86 -1.68
C LYS A 101 -20.88 -4.99 -1.37
N ILE A 102 -20.37 -6.23 -1.41
CA ILE A 102 -21.12 -7.40 -0.99
C ILE A 102 -21.61 -7.26 0.46
N LYS A 103 -22.81 -7.78 0.78
CA LYS A 103 -23.26 -7.82 2.17
C LYS A 103 -22.50 -8.89 2.93
N PHE A 104 -22.30 -8.67 4.23
CA PHE A 104 -21.51 -9.58 5.06
C PHE A 104 -22.01 -11.03 4.99
N LYS A 105 -23.33 -11.21 5.03
CA LYS A 105 -23.99 -12.53 4.95
C LYS A 105 -23.74 -13.30 3.64
N ASP A 106 -23.38 -12.60 2.57
CA ASP A 106 -23.17 -13.19 1.23
C ASP A 106 -21.69 -13.58 1.02
N LEU A 107 -20.81 -13.30 1.98
CA LEU A 107 -19.44 -13.82 2.02
C LEU A 107 -19.42 -15.29 2.44
N SER A 108 -18.36 -16.03 2.09
CA SER A 108 -18.19 -17.39 2.60
C SER A 108 -17.98 -17.40 4.12
N LYS A 109 -18.21 -18.55 4.78
CA LYS A 109 -17.97 -18.67 6.22
C LYS A 109 -16.52 -18.34 6.60
N SER A 110 -15.56 -18.83 5.82
CA SER A 110 -14.13 -18.56 6.05
C SER A 110 -13.80 -17.07 5.89
N GLU A 111 -14.44 -16.37 4.96
CA GLU A 111 -14.26 -14.92 4.78
C GLU A 111 -14.86 -14.14 5.96
N GLN A 112 -16.04 -14.55 6.44
CA GLN A 112 -16.68 -13.94 7.61
C GLN A 112 -15.84 -14.13 8.88
N GLU A 113 -15.36 -15.36 9.12
CA GLU A 113 -14.49 -15.70 10.25
C GLU A 113 -13.19 -14.87 10.21
N PHE A 114 -12.53 -14.81 9.05
CA PHE A 114 -11.34 -13.99 8.87
C PHE A 114 -11.58 -12.50 9.15
N LEU A 115 -12.71 -11.96 8.72
CA LEU A 115 -13.06 -10.57 8.98
C LEU A 115 -13.33 -10.31 10.47
N PHE A 116 -13.91 -11.27 11.19
CA PHE A 116 -14.07 -11.19 12.64
C PHE A 116 -12.76 -11.33 13.41
N GLU A 117 -11.77 -12.04 12.87
CA GLU A 117 -10.41 -12.05 13.43
C GLU A 117 -9.74 -10.66 13.34
N ILE A 118 -10.09 -9.89 12.31
CA ILE A 118 -9.61 -8.51 12.13
C ILE A 118 -10.36 -7.54 13.04
N ASP A 119 -11.68 -7.65 13.12
CA ASP A 119 -12.53 -6.79 13.93
C ASP A 119 -13.83 -7.50 14.34
N GLU A 120 -14.14 -7.52 15.63
CA GLU A 120 -15.37 -8.15 16.16
C GLU A 120 -16.67 -7.52 15.63
N TYR A 121 -16.61 -6.28 15.12
CA TYR A 121 -17.74 -5.55 14.52
C TYR A 121 -17.68 -5.49 12.99
N ALA A 122 -16.94 -6.40 12.35
CA ALA A 122 -16.78 -6.44 10.89
C ALA A 122 -18.12 -6.47 10.14
N ASP A 123 -19.10 -7.21 10.67
CA ASP A 123 -20.44 -7.32 10.09
C ASP A 123 -21.14 -5.96 10.02
N ALA A 124 -21.10 -5.19 11.11
CA ALA A 124 -21.70 -3.87 11.22
C ALA A 124 -20.98 -2.88 10.31
N GLU A 125 -19.64 -2.89 10.26
CA GLU A 125 -18.87 -1.98 9.41
C GLU A 125 -19.13 -2.24 7.93
N ILE A 126 -19.13 -3.50 7.50
CA ILE A 126 -19.37 -3.89 6.10
C ILE A 126 -20.80 -3.54 5.68
N ASN A 127 -21.80 -3.84 6.52
CA ASN A 127 -23.19 -3.62 6.15
C ASN A 127 -23.58 -2.14 6.11
N ASN A 128 -22.93 -1.28 6.91
CA ASN A 128 -23.21 0.14 7.04
C ASN A 128 -22.25 1.05 6.25
N TYR A 129 -21.35 0.47 5.47
CA TYR A 129 -20.35 1.23 4.73
C TYR A 129 -20.98 2.21 3.74
N LYS A 130 -20.49 3.46 3.75
CA LYS A 130 -20.92 4.52 2.83
C LYS A 130 -19.91 4.69 1.72
N ASN A 131 -20.38 4.64 0.47
CA ASN A 131 -19.52 4.74 -0.70
C ASN A 131 -18.74 6.05 -0.73
N ILE A 132 -17.45 5.93 -1.02
CA ILE A 132 -16.59 7.06 -1.34
C ILE A 132 -16.46 7.13 -2.85
N LYS A 133 -17.08 8.15 -3.46
CA LYS A 133 -16.98 8.34 -4.92
C LYS A 133 -15.56 8.78 -5.28
N TYR A 134 -14.79 7.89 -5.87
CA TYR A 134 -13.55 8.26 -6.56
C TYR A 134 -13.83 8.50 -8.04
N LYS A 135 -13.20 9.52 -8.61
CA LYS A 135 -13.25 9.75 -10.06
C LYS A 135 -12.54 8.60 -10.74
N GLU A 136 -13.19 7.99 -11.72
CA GLU A 136 -12.56 6.94 -12.53
C GLU A 136 -11.36 7.51 -13.30
N TRP A 137 -10.25 6.78 -13.27
CA TRP A 137 -9.05 7.11 -14.03
C TRP A 137 -9.18 6.56 -15.45
N ASN A 138 -9.16 7.44 -16.45
CA ASN A 138 -9.36 7.09 -17.86
C ASN A 138 -8.05 6.78 -18.61
N GLY A 139 -6.94 6.58 -17.88
CA GLY A 139 -5.63 6.43 -18.50
C GLY A 139 -5.10 7.75 -19.07
N LEU A 140 -3.92 7.66 -19.68
CA LEU A 140 -3.41 8.70 -20.57
C LEU A 140 -3.18 8.08 -21.95
N PRO A 141 -3.51 8.77 -23.04
CA PRO A 141 -3.07 8.36 -24.37
C PRO A 141 -1.54 8.16 -24.40
N GLU A 142 -1.06 7.16 -25.15
CA GLU A 142 0.36 6.77 -25.18
C GLU A 142 1.31 7.91 -25.53
N LYS A 143 0.90 8.83 -26.41
CA LYS A 143 1.63 10.06 -26.74
C LYS A 143 1.92 10.99 -25.55
N HIS A 144 1.22 10.81 -24.43
CA HIS A 144 1.39 11.55 -23.18
C HIS A 144 2.12 10.74 -22.11
N TRP A 145 2.58 9.53 -22.44
CA TRP A 145 3.38 8.75 -21.50
C TRP A 145 4.77 9.38 -21.39
N PRO A 146 5.28 9.54 -20.16
CA PRO A 146 6.62 10.04 -19.95
C PRO A 146 7.64 9.05 -20.52
N GLN A 147 8.66 9.57 -21.22
CA GLN A 147 9.78 8.74 -21.68
C GLN A 147 10.63 8.22 -20.51
N GLU A 148 10.68 8.98 -19.42
CA GLU A 148 11.37 8.61 -18.19
C GLU A 148 10.44 8.77 -16.97
N ILE A 149 10.38 7.74 -16.12
CA ILE A 149 9.70 7.83 -14.83
C ILE A 149 10.64 8.43 -13.80
N LEU A 150 10.38 9.67 -13.41
CA LEU A 150 11.09 10.36 -12.32
C LEU A 150 10.48 10.02 -10.95
N PRO A 151 11.28 10.03 -9.86
CA PRO A 151 10.76 9.92 -8.50
C PRO A 151 9.72 10.99 -8.19
N ARG A 152 8.61 10.58 -7.54
CA ARG A 152 7.51 11.47 -7.17
C ARG A 152 7.41 11.62 -5.66
N LYS A 153 7.15 12.84 -5.20
CA LYS A 153 6.93 13.11 -3.78
C LYS A 153 5.72 12.30 -3.28
N ILE A 154 5.91 11.57 -2.18
CA ILE A 154 4.81 10.91 -1.47
C ILE A 154 3.99 12.00 -0.76
N PRO A 155 2.67 12.10 -1.00
CA PRO A 155 1.83 13.11 -0.37
C PRO A 155 1.96 13.10 1.15
N ASN A 156 1.94 14.30 1.74
CA ASN A 156 2.09 14.49 3.19
C ASN A 156 3.41 13.95 3.79
N SER A 157 4.45 13.83 2.97
CA SER A 157 5.80 13.48 3.43
C SER A 157 6.86 14.28 2.67
N GLU A 158 8.12 14.17 3.07
CA GLU A 158 9.27 14.74 2.35
C GLU A 158 10.08 13.71 1.57
N VAL A 159 9.53 12.49 1.48
CA VAL A 159 10.11 11.35 0.80
C VAL A 159 9.59 11.30 -0.64
N PHE A 160 10.44 10.89 -1.56
CA PHE A 160 10.08 10.61 -2.95
C PHE A 160 10.14 9.12 -3.19
N ALA A 161 9.36 8.62 -4.15
CA ALA A 161 9.34 7.21 -4.52
C ALA A 161 9.35 7.03 -6.04
N LYS A 162 10.03 5.98 -6.48
CA LYS A 162 10.03 5.49 -7.87
C LYS A 162 9.95 3.96 -7.86
N PHE A 163 9.03 3.41 -8.65
CA PHE A 163 8.99 1.98 -8.89
C PHE A 163 10.15 1.63 -9.83
N LEU A 164 10.89 0.58 -9.51
CA LEU A 164 12.01 0.09 -10.32
C LEU A 164 11.56 -1.05 -11.22
N GLN A 165 10.79 -1.98 -10.66
CA GLN A 165 10.33 -3.18 -11.35
C GLN A 165 8.98 -3.62 -10.82
N ILE A 166 8.15 -4.18 -11.70
CA ILE A 166 6.91 -4.86 -11.35
C ILE A 166 6.91 -6.23 -12.03
N ASN A 167 6.59 -7.26 -11.26
CA ASN A 167 6.42 -8.62 -11.75
C ASN A 167 4.93 -9.01 -11.62
N GLY A 168 4.15 -8.62 -12.64
CA GLY A 168 2.71 -8.82 -12.69
C GLY A 168 2.00 -8.30 -11.44
N PHE A 169 1.13 -9.12 -10.85
CA PHE A 169 0.46 -8.83 -9.58
C PHE A 169 1.10 -9.52 -8.37
N PHE A 170 2.38 -9.90 -8.45
CA PHE A 170 3.03 -10.68 -7.40
C PHE A 170 4.05 -9.88 -6.60
N ALA A 171 4.86 -9.07 -7.29
CA ALA A 171 5.90 -8.31 -6.64
C ALA A 171 6.12 -6.94 -7.29
N ALA A 172 6.51 -5.98 -6.47
CA ALA A 172 6.99 -4.68 -6.91
C ALA A 172 8.26 -4.30 -6.14
N GLU A 173 9.26 -3.79 -6.86
CA GLU A 173 10.43 -3.16 -6.27
C GLU A 173 10.27 -1.64 -6.38
N VAL A 174 10.47 -0.97 -5.24
CA VAL A 174 10.29 0.47 -5.08
C VAL A 174 11.56 1.06 -4.48
N GLU A 175 12.08 2.10 -5.10
CA GLU A 175 13.11 2.95 -4.52
C GLU A 175 12.48 4.16 -3.83
N LEU A 176 12.85 4.39 -2.57
CA LEU A 176 12.49 5.57 -1.79
C LEU A 176 13.71 6.48 -1.66
N TYR A 177 13.49 7.78 -1.77
CA TYR A 177 14.53 8.79 -1.74
C TYR A 177 14.24 9.80 -0.65
N ASN A 178 15.26 10.10 0.15
CA ASN A 178 15.29 11.22 1.07
C ASN A 178 16.40 12.19 0.64
N PRO A 179 16.07 13.26 -0.09
CA PRO A 179 17.05 14.25 -0.51
C PRO A 179 17.46 15.21 0.61
N ASN A 180 16.78 15.19 1.76
CA ASN A 180 17.00 16.13 2.84
C ASN A 180 18.25 15.79 3.65
N ASN A 181 18.77 16.76 4.40
CA ASN A 181 19.92 16.61 5.30
C ASN A 181 19.55 16.05 6.69
N TYR A 182 18.31 15.61 6.88
CA TYR A 182 17.82 14.96 8.10
C TYR A 182 17.08 13.66 7.79
N VAL A 183 16.85 12.85 8.82
CA VAL A 183 16.13 11.58 8.72
C VAL A 183 14.64 11.83 8.50
N CYS A 184 14.03 11.10 7.56
CA CYS A 184 12.59 11.16 7.29
C CYS A 184 11.88 9.88 7.73
N ASP A 185 10.68 10.04 8.28
CA ASP A 185 9.78 8.94 8.60
C ASP A 185 8.71 8.81 7.51
N LEU A 186 8.52 7.60 6.98
CA LEU A 186 7.46 7.28 6.04
C LEU A 186 6.48 6.29 6.67
N PHE A 187 5.21 6.66 6.74
CA PHE A 187 4.13 5.78 7.18
C PHE A 187 3.48 5.13 5.96
N LEU A 188 3.53 3.80 5.88
CA LEU A 188 3.04 3.00 4.76
C LEU A 188 1.51 2.87 4.69
N LEU A 189 0.84 3.01 5.83
CA LEU A 189 -0.60 2.99 5.98
C LEU A 189 -0.99 4.23 6.79
N LYS A 190 -1.48 5.29 6.14
CA LYS A 190 -2.03 6.48 6.82
C LYS A 190 -3.33 6.92 6.15
N THR A 191 -4.20 7.57 6.92
CA THR A 191 -5.53 8.08 6.51
C THR A 191 -5.54 8.92 5.23
N ASN A 192 -4.41 9.55 4.88
CA ASN A 192 -4.20 10.18 3.59
C ASN A 192 -2.68 10.31 3.37
N PRO A 193 -2.10 9.60 2.40
CA PRO A 193 -2.78 9.26 1.15
C PRO A 193 -3.15 7.77 0.97
N GLY A 194 -3.30 7.00 2.05
CA GLY A 194 -3.69 5.58 1.98
C GLY A 194 -2.48 4.64 1.98
N GLN A 195 -2.69 3.44 1.44
CA GLN A 195 -1.63 2.46 1.18
C GLN A 195 -0.80 2.91 -0.01
N ILE A 196 0.49 2.55 -0.05
CA ILE A 196 1.27 2.73 -1.27
C ILE A 196 0.64 1.88 -2.39
N SER A 197 0.36 2.50 -3.54
CA SER A 197 -0.21 1.82 -4.70
C SER A 197 0.46 2.25 -6.01
N GLY A 198 0.29 1.44 -7.05
CA GLY A 198 0.71 1.76 -8.41
C GLY A 198 -0.49 2.01 -9.32
N LYS A 199 -0.36 2.95 -10.27
CA LYS A 199 -1.29 3.13 -11.38
C LYS A 199 -0.57 2.99 -12.71
N PHE A 200 -1.11 2.16 -13.60
CA PHE A 200 -0.62 2.05 -14.97
C PHE A 200 -1.21 3.16 -15.85
N LEU A 201 -0.42 3.67 -16.79
CA LEU A 201 -0.86 4.71 -17.72
C LEU A 201 -1.65 4.15 -18.92
N ASN A 202 -1.68 2.83 -19.06
CA ASN A 202 -2.36 2.12 -20.14
C ASN A 202 -3.89 2.33 -20.15
N LYS A 203 -4.51 1.98 -21.27
CA LYS A 203 -5.98 2.05 -21.46
C LYS A 203 -6.74 1.09 -20.55
N ASP A 204 -6.07 0.07 -20.04
CA ASP A 204 -6.69 -1.05 -19.35
C ASP A 204 -6.85 -0.83 -17.84
N ARG A 205 -6.55 0.38 -17.33
CA ARG A 205 -6.75 0.86 -15.94
C ARG A 205 -6.49 -0.24 -14.90
N GLN A 206 -5.28 -0.24 -14.38
CA GLN A 206 -4.89 -1.20 -13.37
C GLN A 206 -4.27 -0.49 -12.19
N ARG A 207 -4.66 -0.94 -11.01
CA ARG A 207 -4.10 -0.50 -9.75
C ARG A 207 -3.47 -1.66 -9.03
N LEU A 208 -2.31 -1.40 -8.46
CA LEU A 208 -1.52 -2.36 -7.71
C LEU A 208 -1.55 -1.99 -6.24
N GLY A 209 -2.02 -2.90 -5.40
CA GLY A 209 -1.88 -2.79 -3.95
C GLY A 209 -0.54 -3.40 -3.53
N MET A 210 0.06 -2.88 -2.46
CA MET A 210 1.37 -3.31 -2.00
C MET A 210 1.42 -3.60 -0.51
N LEU A 211 1.81 -4.82 -0.17
CA LEU A 211 2.12 -5.27 1.18
C LEU A 211 3.63 -5.42 1.31
N TYR A 212 4.21 -5.00 2.42
CA TYR A 212 5.66 -5.12 2.61
C TYR A 212 6.09 -6.59 2.63
N SER A 213 7.11 -6.97 1.86
CA SER A 213 7.52 -8.38 1.67
C SER A 213 8.69 -8.83 2.55
N GLY A 214 9.22 -7.97 3.43
CA GLY A 214 10.40 -8.32 4.23
C GLY A 214 10.08 -9.17 5.46
N ASN A 215 11.03 -10.03 5.83
CA ASN A 215 11.02 -10.87 7.04
C ASN A 215 11.11 -10.04 8.33
N THR A 216 10.11 -9.22 8.63
CA THR A 216 10.08 -8.47 9.89
C THR A 216 9.22 -9.24 10.86
N LYS A 217 9.86 -9.89 11.84
CA LYS A 217 9.15 -10.36 13.04
C LYS A 217 8.66 -9.11 13.79
N PHE A 218 7.42 -8.71 13.54
CA PHE A 218 6.81 -7.62 14.30
C PHE A 218 6.66 -8.07 15.75
N LYS A 219 7.32 -7.39 16.69
CA LYS A 219 6.96 -7.49 18.11
C LYS A 219 5.68 -6.68 18.30
N ILE A 220 4.54 -7.28 17.98
CA ILE A 220 3.23 -6.72 18.32
C ILE A 220 3.14 -6.80 19.85
N LYS A 221 3.24 -5.65 20.53
CA LYS A 221 2.65 -5.55 21.86
C LYS A 221 1.15 -5.50 21.61
N THR A 222 0.49 -6.65 21.74
CA THR A 222 -0.96 -6.71 21.81
C THR A 222 -1.42 -5.64 22.79
N PRO A 223 -2.44 -4.82 22.46
CA PRO A 223 -3.10 -4.07 23.49
C PRO A 223 -3.59 -5.11 24.50
N LEU A 224 -3.19 -4.94 25.76
CA LEU A 224 -3.75 -5.71 26.86
C LEU A 224 -5.26 -5.67 26.67
N SER A 225 -5.84 -6.87 26.56
CA SER A 225 -7.26 -7.09 26.67
C SER A 225 -7.84 -6.08 27.66
N ILE A 226 -8.80 -5.27 27.23
CA ILE A 226 -9.68 -4.59 28.16
C ILE A 226 -10.52 -5.71 28.79
N ALA A 227 -9.92 -6.39 29.76
CA ALA A 227 -10.62 -7.21 30.72
C ALA A 227 -11.60 -6.25 31.40
N GLY A 228 -12.88 -6.58 31.26
CA GLY A 228 -13.96 -5.65 31.50
C GLY A 228 -14.03 -5.14 32.93
N ILE A 229 -14.75 -4.04 33.07
CA ILE A 229 -15.57 -3.80 34.26
C ILE A 229 -16.95 -3.41 33.74
N ARG A 230 -17.87 -4.38 33.79
CA ARG A 230 -19.28 -4.11 33.99
C ARG A 230 -19.44 -3.49 35.38
N GLY A 231 -20.17 -2.39 35.44
CA GLY A 231 -20.71 -1.76 36.63
C GLY A 231 -21.77 -0.78 36.19
#